data_AF-A0A251PX57-F1
#
_entry.id   AF-A0A251PX57-F1
#
_cell.length_a   1.000
_cell.length_b   1.000
_cell.length_c   1.000
_cell.angle_alpha   90.00
_cell.angle_beta   90.00
_cell.angle_gamma   90.00
#
_symmetry.space_group_name_H-M   'P 1'
#
loop_
_entity.id
_entity.type
_entity.pdbx_description
1 polymer ?
#
loop_
_entity_poly.entity_id
_entity_poly.type
_entity_poly.pdbx_seq_one_letter_code
_entity_poly.pdbx_strand_id
1 'polypeptide(L)'
;MIAGYVQNGFYKEGLPVLRDMVASGTQPNVVTLVSILPACASLTFLDLGKLIHGCGIKVGVDSDMALMNALIAFYGKCGNLDTARSLFKGMVVRNLVLWNAMIGAYEQNNAGTDAIKLFCRMQTENVEYDYITIVSVISACASLGALNTGRWLHELARMKGFRTNASVTNALIDMYAKCGNIDLAKNVFQGLPHKSVVSWTSIIGACASHGHGDDALMLFSMMKEQGTKPNSFTFTAVLTACRHADLVEEGRKHFESMIKDYSISPGIEHYACMVDLLGRAGCLLEAYKFIETMPVEPDAGVWGALLSACRIHGNVELAELVVARLSRLDTQTVTSYVLMSNIYAEASRWEDEARLRNMMRKKLLKKLPGQSFVGVN
;
A
#
# COMPACT_ATOMS: atom_id res chain seq x y z
N MET A 1 -8.88 20.13 -22.41
CA MET A 1 -8.63 20.71 -21.07
C MET A 1 -8.80 19.67 -19.95
N ILE A 2 -9.97 19.04 -19.79
CA ILE A 2 -10.21 17.99 -18.76
C ILE A 2 -9.13 16.90 -18.76
N ALA A 3 -8.90 16.26 -19.92
CA ALA A 3 -7.87 15.23 -20.05
C ALA A 3 -6.47 15.73 -19.61
N GLY A 4 -6.12 16.98 -19.93
CA GLY A 4 -4.85 17.58 -19.54
C GLY A 4 -4.69 17.72 -18.03
N TYR A 5 -5.72 18.21 -17.32
CA TYR A 5 -5.68 18.27 -15.85
C TYR A 5 -5.53 16.90 -15.23
N VAL A 6 -6.35 15.94 -15.66
CA VAL A 6 -6.36 14.58 -15.08
C VAL A 6 -5.06 13.82 -15.36
N GLN A 7 -4.51 13.91 -16.57
CA GLN A 7 -3.25 13.27 -16.93
C GLN A 7 -2.05 13.82 -16.14
N ASN A 8 -2.12 15.08 -15.69
CA ASN A 8 -1.08 15.71 -14.88
C ASN A 8 -1.35 15.61 -13.36
N GLY A 9 -2.36 14.84 -12.92
CA GLY A 9 -2.66 14.62 -11.51
C GLY A 9 -3.44 15.75 -10.82
N PHE A 10 -3.83 16.79 -11.55
CA PHE A 10 -4.64 17.91 -11.05
C PHE A 10 -6.13 17.53 -11.05
N TYR A 11 -6.47 16.52 -10.25
CA TYR A 11 -7.81 15.91 -10.23
C TYR A 11 -8.89 16.86 -9.71
N LYS A 12 -8.57 17.69 -8.71
CA LYS A 12 -9.53 18.64 -8.12
C LYS A 12 -9.87 19.78 -9.07
N GLU A 13 -8.92 20.13 -9.93
CA GLU A 13 -9.03 21.19 -10.94
C GLU A 13 -9.74 20.69 -12.21
N GLY A 14 -9.60 19.41 -12.55
CA GLY A 14 -10.28 18.81 -13.70
C GLY A 14 -11.81 18.71 -13.55
N LEU A 15 -12.31 18.54 -12.32
CA LEU A 15 -13.73 18.38 -12.03
C LEU A 15 -14.59 19.65 -12.31
N PRO A 16 -14.20 20.86 -11.87
CA PRO A 16 -14.89 22.11 -12.21
C PRO A 16 -15.03 22.32 -13.72
N VAL A 17 -14.04 21.91 -14.51
CA VAL A 17 -14.09 22.07 -15.97
C VAL A 17 -15.23 21.27 -16.59
N LEU A 18 -15.52 20.07 -16.08
CA LEU A 18 -16.69 19.29 -16.53
C LEU A 18 -18.00 20.02 -16.18
N ARG A 19 -18.09 20.58 -14.96
CA ARG A 19 -19.26 21.34 -14.52
C ARG A 19 -19.50 22.55 -15.42
N ASP A 20 -18.45 23.29 -15.73
CA ASP A 20 -18.55 24.51 -16.54
C ASP A 20 -18.90 24.18 -18.01
N MET A 21 -18.39 23.06 -18.55
CA MET A 21 -18.81 22.51 -19.85
C MET A 21 -20.31 22.21 -19.88
N VAL A 22 -20.84 21.55 -18.85
CA VAL A 22 -22.28 21.24 -18.76
C VAL A 22 -23.11 22.52 -18.55
N ALA A 23 -22.64 23.46 -17.72
CA ALA A 23 -23.31 24.73 -17.46
C ALA A 23 -23.40 25.64 -18.70
N SER A 24 -22.43 25.54 -19.61
CA SER A 24 -22.46 26.21 -20.92
C SER A 24 -23.35 25.52 -21.96
N GLY A 25 -24.08 24.46 -21.58
CA GLY A 25 -24.99 23.71 -22.46
C GLY A 25 -24.29 22.69 -23.37
N THR A 26 -22.98 22.48 -23.22
CA THR A 26 -22.24 21.51 -24.03
C THR A 26 -22.37 20.11 -23.43
N GLN A 27 -22.86 19.15 -24.21
CA GLN A 27 -23.02 17.78 -23.72
C GLN A 27 -21.69 17.01 -23.66
N PRO A 28 -21.40 16.29 -22.55
CA PRO A 28 -20.26 15.39 -22.47
C PRO A 28 -20.34 14.29 -23.54
N ASN A 29 -19.23 14.05 -24.24
CA ASN A 29 -19.08 12.90 -25.12
C ASN A 29 -18.26 11.79 -24.44
N VAL A 30 -18.08 10.66 -25.11
CA VAL A 30 -17.33 9.51 -24.58
C VAL A 30 -15.92 9.88 -24.14
N VAL A 31 -15.22 10.75 -24.88
CA VAL A 31 -13.86 11.21 -24.53
C VAL A 31 -13.87 12.00 -23.22
N THR A 32 -14.84 12.88 -23.04
CA THR A 32 -15.02 13.64 -21.79
C THR A 32 -15.28 12.69 -20.60
N LEU A 33 -16.18 11.72 -20.76
CA LEU A 33 -16.55 10.78 -19.70
C LEU A 33 -15.36 9.87 -19.31
N VAL A 34 -14.66 9.31 -20.30
CA VAL A 34 -13.45 8.49 -20.09
C VAL A 34 -12.36 9.30 -19.38
N SER A 35 -12.17 10.56 -19.79
CA SER A 35 -11.07 11.40 -19.28
C SER A 35 -11.27 11.84 -17.84
N ILE A 36 -12.51 11.96 -17.35
CA ILE A 36 -12.80 12.45 -16.00
C ILE A 36 -12.87 11.32 -14.94
N LEU A 37 -13.18 10.09 -15.35
CA LEU A 37 -13.30 8.95 -14.44
C LEU A 37 -12.04 8.70 -13.59
N PRO A 38 -10.79 8.81 -14.12
CA PRO A 38 -9.60 8.65 -13.30
C PRO A 38 -9.50 9.69 -12.16
N ALA A 39 -9.98 10.91 -12.36
CA ALA A 39 -10.02 11.92 -11.28
C ALA A 39 -11.00 11.52 -10.18
N CYS A 40 -12.19 11.03 -10.56
CA CYS A 40 -13.18 10.53 -9.61
C CYS A 40 -12.65 9.31 -8.85
N ALA A 41 -11.93 8.43 -9.53
CA ALA A 41 -11.34 7.23 -8.96
C ALA A 41 -10.26 7.58 -7.93
N SER A 42 -9.33 8.48 -8.28
CA SER A 42 -8.24 8.92 -7.40
C SER A 42 -8.74 9.68 -6.16
N LEU A 43 -9.87 10.41 -6.29
CA LEU A 43 -10.51 11.10 -5.18
C LEU A 43 -11.54 10.24 -4.44
N THR A 44 -11.76 8.99 -4.87
CA THR A 44 -12.79 8.08 -4.34
C THR A 44 -14.21 8.66 -4.34
N PHE A 45 -14.52 9.56 -5.27
CA PHE A 45 -15.84 10.19 -5.41
C PHE A 45 -16.82 9.26 -6.13
N LEU A 46 -17.29 8.26 -5.40
CA LEU A 46 -18.15 7.19 -5.92
C LEU A 46 -19.45 7.74 -6.54
N ASP A 47 -20.12 8.67 -5.87
CA ASP A 47 -21.40 9.20 -6.33
C ASP A 47 -21.25 10.04 -7.61
N LEU A 48 -20.17 10.81 -7.72
CA LEU A 48 -19.90 11.57 -8.93
C LEU A 48 -19.61 10.64 -10.12
N GLY A 49 -18.84 9.58 -9.92
CA GLY A 49 -18.60 8.61 -10.99
C GLY A 49 -19.85 7.80 -11.36
N LYS A 50 -20.78 7.55 -10.42
CA LYS A 50 -22.11 6.99 -10.75
C LYS A 50 -22.92 7.95 -11.64
N LEU A 51 -22.86 9.26 -11.39
CA LEU A 51 -23.50 10.25 -12.26
C LEU A 51 -22.89 10.26 -13.66
N ILE A 52 -21.56 10.15 -13.77
CA ILE A 52 -20.84 10.04 -15.05
C ILE A 52 -21.24 8.75 -15.78
N HIS A 53 -21.33 7.63 -15.08
CA HIS A 53 -21.81 6.36 -15.66
C HIS A 53 -23.25 6.50 -16.17
N GLY A 54 -24.16 7.06 -15.36
CA GLY A 54 -25.54 7.33 -15.78
C GLY A 54 -25.63 8.28 -16.98
N CYS A 55 -24.72 9.27 -17.08
CA CYS A 55 -24.61 10.13 -18.24
C CYS A 55 -24.19 9.34 -19.50
N GLY A 56 -23.24 8.40 -19.37
CA GLY A 56 -22.87 7.49 -20.46
C GLY A 56 -24.06 6.68 -21.00
N ILE A 57 -24.88 6.14 -20.10
CA ILE A 57 -26.12 5.43 -20.47
C ILE A 57 -27.10 6.38 -21.17
N LYS A 58 -27.32 7.58 -20.63
CA LYS A 58 -28.24 8.56 -21.20
C LYS A 58 -27.84 9.02 -22.60
N VAL A 59 -26.54 9.13 -22.88
CA VAL A 59 -25.99 9.53 -24.18
C VAL A 59 -25.85 8.31 -25.13
N GLY A 60 -26.13 7.09 -24.65
CA GLY A 60 -26.12 5.86 -25.45
C GLY A 60 -24.72 5.36 -25.80
N VAL A 61 -23.74 5.60 -24.92
CA VAL A 61 -22.34 5.15 -25.08
C VAL A 61 -21.96 4.12 -24.03
N ASP A 62 -22.93 3.50 -23.36
CA ASP A 62 -22.74 2.47 -22.34
C ASP A 62 -22.26 1.12 -22.90
N SER A 63 -22.23 0.91 -24.21
CA SER A 63 -21.53 -0.23 -24.81
C SER A 63 -20.11 0.11 -25.30
N ASP A 64 -19.66 1.36 -25.12
CA ASP A 64 -18.35 1.79 -25.59
C ASP A 64 -17.22 1.12 -24.79
N MET A 65 -16.27 0.52 -25.50
CA MET A 65 -15.16 -0.22 -24.90
C MET A 65 -14.24 0.66 -24.04
N ALA A 66 -13.97 1.90 -24.46
CA ALA A 66 -13.10 2.80 -23.71
C ALA A 66 -13.79 3.26 -22.41
N LEU A 67 -15.09 3.58 -22.50
CA LEU A 67 -15.89 3.91 -21.32
C LEU A 67 -15.98 2.74 -20.35
N MET A 68 -16.23 1.53 -20.82
CA MET A 68 -16.31 0.33 -19.97
C MET A 68 -14.99 0.01 -19.27
N ASN A 69 -13.86 0.15 -19.96
CA ASN A 69 -12.53 0.03 -19.36
C ASN A 69 -12.33 1.05 -18.22
N ALA A 70 -12.69 2.32 -18.47
CA ALA A 70 -12.57 3.38 -17.47
C ALA A 70 -13.51 3.18 -16.28
N LEU A 71 -14.75 2.73 -16.52
CA LEU A 71 -15.74 2.48 -15.48
C LEU A 71 -15.36 1.31 -14.56
N ILE A 72 -14.89 0.19 -15.11
CA ILE A 72 -14.43 -0.95 -14.30
C ILE A 72 -13.25 -0.53 -13.42
N ALA A 73 -12.27 0.18 -13.99
CA ALA A 73 -11.13 0.70 -13.22
C ALA A 73 -11.58 1.69 -12.14
N PHE A 74 -12.54 2.58 -12.45
CA PHE A 74 -13.12 3.52 -11.49
C PHE A 74 -13.83 2.79 -10.34
N TYR A 75 -14.76 1.89 -10.64
CA TYR A 75 -15.51 1.17 -9.62
C TYR A 75 -14.61 0.27 -8.76
N GLY A 76 -13.59 -0.34 -9.38
CA GLY A 76 -12.54 -1.07 -8.67
C GLY A 76 -11.81 -0.18 -7.67
N LYS A 77 -11.31 0.98 -8.10
CA LYS A 77 -10.62 1.94 -7.20
C LYS A 77 -11.52 2.49 -6.09
N CYS A 78 -12.82 2.61 -6.32
CA CYS A 78 -13.80 3.03 -5.30
C CYS A 78 -14.31 1.86 -4.43
N GLY A 79 -13.79 0.65 -4.61
CA GLY A 79 -14.18 -0.54 -3.84
C GLY A 79 -15.55 -1.12 -4.13
N ASN A 80 -16.24 -0.64 -5.17
CA ASN A 80 -17.53 -1.19 -5.60
C ASN A 80 -17.32 -2.31 -6.63
N LEU A 81 -16.76 -3.43 -6.15
CA LEU A 81 -16.45 -4.60 -6.96
C LEU A 81 -17.66 -5.23 -7.63
N ASP A 82 -18.84 -5.18 -7.01
CA ASP A 82 -20.06 -5.79 -7.56
C ASP A 82 -20.49 -5.08 -8.85
N THR A 83 -20.38 -3.76 -8.89
CA THR A 83 -20.69 -2.99 -10.10
C THR A 83 -19.64 -3.25 -11.18
N ALA A 84 -18.35 -3.23 -10.84
CA ALA A 84 -17.26 -3.55 -11.76
C ALA A 84 -17.44 -4.95 -12.39
N ARG A 85 -17.76 -5.94 -11.57
CA ARG A 85 -18.03 -7.33 -11.98
C ARG A 85 -19.25 -7.44 -12.88
N SER A 86 -20.31 -6.69 -12.58
CA SER A 86 -21.53 -6.67 -13.39
C SER A 86 -21.27 -6.10 -14.79
N LEU A 87 -20.54 -4.98 -14.89
CA LEU A 87 -20.11 -4.40 -16.16
C LEU A 87 -19.24 -5.37 -16.95
N PHE A 88 -18.24 -5.98 -16.30
CA PHE A 88 -17.38 -6.98 -16.94
C PHE A 88 -18.18 -8.17 -17.51
N LYS A 89 -19.17 -8.67 -16.77
CA LYS A 89 -20.04 -9.77 -17.21
C LYS A 89 -20.97 -9.36 -18.36
N GLY A 90 -21.46 -8.11 -18.36
CA GLY A 90 -22.34 -7.58 -19.40
C GLY A 90 -21.68 -7.41 -20.77
N MET A 91 -20.35 -7.28 -20.82
CA MET A 91 -19.63 -7.15 -22.08
C MET A 91 -19.57 -8.47 -22.86
N VAL A 92 -20.12 -8.48 -24.08
CA VAL A 92 -20.07 -9.65 -24.98
C VAL A 92 -18.65 -9.90 -25.48
N VAL A 93 -17.99 -8.83 -25.94
CA VAL A 93 -16.59 -8.84 -26.37
C VAL A 93 -15.75 -8.17 -25.30
N ARG A 94 -14.63 -8.77 -24.92
CA ARG A 94 -13.71 -8.25 -23.90
C ARG A 94 -12.32 -8.15 -24.48
N ASN A 95 -11.71 -6.97 -24.42
CA ASN A 95 -10.31 -6.78 -24.80
C ASN A 95 -9.38 -7.01 -23.59
N LEU A 96 -8.07 -7.12 -23.85
CA LEU A 96 -7.05 -7.32 -22.81
C LEU A 96 -7.12 -6.24 -21.71
N VAL A 97 -7.40 -4.99 -22.07
CA VAL A 97 -7.52 -3.87 -21.11
C VAL A 97 -8.65 -4.12 -20.10
N LEU A 98 -9.79 -4.64 -20.54
CA LEU A 98 -10.93 -4.95 -19.68
C LEU A 98 -10.61 -6.09 -18.70
N TRP A 99 -9.93 -7.14 -19.19
CA TRP A 99 -9.43 -8.24 -18.34
C TRP A 99 -8.45 -7.73 -17.28
N ASN A 100 -7.46 -6.93 -17.70
CA ASN A 100 -6.47 -6.34 -16.80
C ASN A 100 -7.12 -5.41 -15.77
N ALA A 101 -8.10 -4.59 -16.18
CA ALA A 101 -8.83 -3.71 -15.28
C ALA A 101 -9.60 -4.50 -14.20
N MET A 102 -10.24 -5.61 -14.57
CA MET A 102 -11.00 -6.42 -13.61
C MET A 102 -10.10 -7.25 -12.69
N ILE A 103 -9.01 -7.83 -13.21
CA ILE A 103 -8.02 -8.56 -12.39
C ILE A 103 -7.35 -7.60 -11.40
N GLY A 104 -6.93 -6.41 -11.86
CA GLY A 104 -6.37 -5.38 -11.00
C GLY A 104 -7.37 -4.85 -9.96
N ALA A 105 -8.65 -4.71 -10.34
CA ALA A 105 -9.70 -4.34 -9.39
C ALA A 105 -9.83 -5.37 -8.25
N TYR A 106 -9.80 -6.66 -8.55
CA TYR A 106 -9.82 -7.70 -7.52
C TYR A 106 -8.59 -7.66 -6.61
N GLU A 107 -7.40 -7.49 -7.19
CA GLU A 107 -6.14 -7.40 -6.44
C GLU A 107 -6.16 -6.24 -5.43
N GLN A 108 -6.56 -5.04 -5.88
CA GLN A 108 -6.61 -3.82 -5.05
C GLN A 108 -7.64 -3.87 -3.92
N ASN A 109 -8.61 -4.78 -3.99
CA ASN A 109 -9.71 -4.89 -3.04
C ASN A 109 -9.63 -6.15 -2.18
N ASN A 110 -8.42 -6.69 -1.97
CA ASN A 110 -8.17 -7.90 -1.17
C ASN A 110 -8.96 -9.13 -1.65
N ALA A 111 -9.38 -9.16 -2.92
CA ALA A 111 -10.08 -10.27 -3.54
C ALA A 111 -9.13 -11.12 -4.40
N GLY A 112 -7.93 -11.42 -3.88
CA GLY A 112 -6.87 -12.11 -4.63
C GLY A 112 -7.29 -13.46 -5.22
N THR A 113 -8.17 -14.19 -4.52
CA THR A 113 -8.68 -15.48 -5.02
C THR A 113 -9.52 -15.31 -6.28
N ASP A 114 -10.31 -14.23 -6.35
CA ASP A 114 -11.11 -13.91 -7.53
C ASP A 114 -10.22 -13.44 -8.69
N ALA A 115 -9.13 -12.72 -8.40
CA ALA A 115 -8.13 -12.34 -9.40
C ALA A 115 -7.49 -13.57 -10.05
N ILE A 116 -7.05 -14.54 -9.25
CA ILE A 116 -6.46 -15.80 -9.74
C ILE A 116 -7.48 -16.62 -10.54
N LYS A 117 -8.72 -16.76 -10.05
CA LYS A 117 -9.80 -17.46 -10.77
C LYS A 117 -10.09 -16.81 -12.12
N LEU A 118 -10.13 -15.48 -12.16
CA LEU A 118 -10.37 -14.74 -13.39
C LEU A 118 -9.21 -14.93 -14.39
N PHE A 119 -7.96 -14.99 -13.90
CA PHE A 119 -6.82 -15.32 -14.75
C PHE A 119 -6.88 -16.74 -15.30
N CYS A 120 -7.22 -17.75 -14.49
CA CYS A 120 -7.42 -19.11 -14.99
C CYS A 120 -8.51 -19.15 -16.07
N ARG A 121 -9.61 -18.41 -15.86
CA ARG A 121 -10.67 -18.28 -16.86
C ARG A 121 -10.16 -17.65 -18.16
N MET A 122 -9.39 -16.58 -18.08
CA MET A 122 -8.74 -15.92 -19.22
C MET A 122 -7.91 -16.91 -20.05
N GLN A 123 -7.16 -17.79 -19.39
CA GLN A 123 -6.39 -18.85 -20.06
C GLN A 123 -7.29 -19.91 -20.71
N THR A 124 -8.36 -20.36 -20.04
CA THR A 124 -9.30 -21.34 -20.62
C THR A 124 -10.06 -20.77 -21.82
N GLU A 125 -10.27 -19.46 -21.87
CA GLU A 125 -10.88 -18.76 -23.01
C GLU A 125 -9.84 -18.40 -24.09
N ASN A 126 -8.58 -18.85 -23.96
CA ASN A 126 -7.48 -18.58 -24.89
C ASN A 126 -7.24 -17.08 -25.16
N VAL A 127 -7.49 -16.24 -24.16
CA VAL A 127 -7.21 -14.80 -24.26
C VAL A 127 -5.74 -14.57 -23.96
N GLU A 128 -5.03 -13.90 -24.87
CA GLU A 128 -3.64 -13.48 -24.66
C GLU A 128 -3.52 -12.54 -23.45
N TYR A 129 -2.47 -12.72 -22.66
CA TYR A 129 -2.17 -11.94 -21.48
C TYR A 129 -0.78 -11.29 -21.59
N ASP A 130 -0.62 -10.14 -20.95
CA ASP A 130 0.62 -9.37 -20.98
C ASP A 130 1.28 -9.31 -19.59
N TYR A 131 2.37 -8.54 -19.51
CA TYR A 131 3.09 -8.36 -18.25
C TYR A 131 2.23 -7.67 -17.17
N ILE A 132 1.24 -6.85 -17.55
CA ILE A 132 0.33 -6.18 -16.61
C ILE A 132 -0.60 -7.21 -15.97
N THR A 133 -1.12 -8.15 -16.77
CA THR A 133 -1.88 -9.29 -16.27
C THR A 133 -1.05 -10.08 -15.25
N ILE A 134 0.17 -10.46 -15.63
CA ILE A 134 1.05 -11.29 -14.78
C ILE A 134 1.42 -10.58 -13.48
N VAL A 135 1.77 -9.30 -13.52
CA VAL A 135 2.05 -8.51 -12.31
C VAL A 135 0.85 -8.52 -11.36
N SER A 136 -0.36 -8.27 -11.88
CA SER A 136 -1.58 -8.20 -11.05
C SER A 136 -1.88 -9.53 -10.35
N VAL A 137 -1.69 -10.66 -11.05
CA VAL A 137 -1.93 -11.99 -10.46
C VAL A 137 -0.81 -12.39 -9.49
N ILE A 138 0.44 -11.99 -9.74
CA ILE A 138 1.56 -12.19 -8.81
C ILE A 138 1.31 -11.41 -7.51
N SER A 139 0.88 -10.14 -7.60
CA SER A 139 0.51 -9.34 -6.43
C SER A 139 -0.64 -9.95 -5.64
N ALA A 140 -1.64 -10.51 -6.33
CA ALA A 140 -2.71 -11.28 -5.69
C ALA A 140 -2.19 -12.54 -4.97
N CYS A 141 -1.17 -13.21 -5.49
CA CYS A 141 -0.53 -14.33 -4.79
C CYS A 141 0.25 -13.85 -3.56
N ALA A 142 0.90 -12.69 -3.66
CA ALA A 142 1.64 -12.07 -2.56
C ALA A 142 0.72 -11.73 -1.37
N SER A 143 -0.46 -11.17 -1.62
CA SER A 143 -1.43 -10.84 -0.57
C SER A 143 -2.09 -12.07 0.07
N LEU A 144 -2.20 -13.17 -0.67
CA LEU A 144 -2.74 -14.44 -0.17
C LEU A 144 -1.68 -15.37 0.47
N GLY A 145 -0.39 -15.08 0.32
CA GLY A 145 0.67 -16.03 0.69
C GLY A 145 0.67 -17.31 -0.19
N ALA A 146 0.14 -17.22 -1.42
CA ALA A 146 -0.06 -18.37 -2.31
C ALA A 146 1.23 -18.79 -3.04
N LEU A 147 2.22 -19.28 -2.30
CA LEU A 147 3.57 -19.58 -2.81
C LEU A 147 3.60 -20.50 -4.03
N ASN A 148 2.79 -21.58 -4.02
CA ASN A 148 2.79 -22.55 -5.12
C ASN A 148 2.24 -21.94 -6.42
N THR A 149 1.15 -21.17 -6.34
CA THR A 149 0.62 -20.41 -7.48
C THR A 149 1.63 -19.37 -7.96
N GLY A 150 2.30 -18.68 -7.03
CA GLY A 150 3.37 -17.73 -7.34
C GLY A 150 4.55 -18.36 -8.09
N ARG A 151 4.99 -19.58 -7.70
CA ARG A 151 6.03 -20.33 -8.42
C ARG A 151 5.60 -20.70 -9.84
N TRP A 152 4.37 -21.15 -10.01
CA TRP A 152 3.82 -21.43 -11.33
C TRP A 152 3.75 -20.18 -12.21
N LEU A 153 3.33 -19.03 -11.66
CA LEU A 153 3.33 -17.75 -12.38
C LEU A 153 4.74 -17.26 -12.73
N HIS A 154 5.73 -17.47 -11.85
CA HIS A 154 7.13 -17.15 -12.15
C HIS A 154 7.61 -17.94 -13.36
N GLU A 155 7.34 -19.24 -13.41
CA GLU A 155 7.69 -20.08 -14.54
C GLU A 155 6.93 -19.68 -15.82
N LEU A 156 5.64 -19.35 -15.69
CA LEU A 156 4.83 -18.84 -16.80
C LEU A 156 5.40 -17.54 -17.37
N ALA A 157 5.79 -16.60 -16.51
CA ALA A 157 6.41 -15.35 -16.90
C ALA A 157 7.76 -15.58 -17.61
N ARG A 158 8.53 -16.58 -17.14
CA ARG A 158 9.77 -17.02 -17.78
C ARG A 158 9.52 -17.51 -19.20
N MET A 159 8.53 -18.38 -19.39
CA MET A 159 8.17 -18.94 -20.69
C MET A 159 7.64 -17.89 -21.68
N LYS A 160 6.89 -16.88 -21.21
CA LYS A 160 6.41 -15.76 -22.04
C LYS A 160 7.47 -14.68 -22.31
N GLY A 161 8.71 -14.85 -21.81
CA GLY A 161 9.81 -13.92 -22.07
C GLY A 161 9.81 -12.67 -21.19
N PHE A 162 9.06 -12.64 -20.08
CA PHE A 162 8.99 -11.50 -19.17
C PHE A 162 10.14 -11.45 -18.13
N ARG A 163 11.18 -12.26 -18.29
CA ARG A 163 12.31 -12.37 -17.34
C ARG A 163 13.06 -11.06 -17.11
N THR A 164 13.07 -10.17 -18.11
CA THR A 164 13.76 -8.87 -18.06
C THR A 164 12.79 -7.72 -17.79
N ASN A 165 11.49 -7.99 -17.65
CA ASN A 165 10.51 -6.96 -17.37
C ASN A 165 10.60 -6.57 -15.89
N ALA A 166 11.05 -5.33 -15.64
CA ALA A 166 11.29 -4.82 -14.28
C ALA A 166 10.05 -4.91 -13.37
N SER A 167 8.85 -4.65 -13.91
CA SER A 167 7.61 -4.73 -13.13
C SER A 167 7.32 -6.16 -12.67
N VAL A 168 7.48 -7.14 -13.56
CA VAL A 168 7.28 -8.56 -13.25
C VAL A 168 8.31 -9.03 -12.22
N THR A 169 9.58 -8.69 -12.40
CA THR A 169 10.62 -9.14 -11.47
C THR A 169 10.49 -8.51 -10.09
N ASN A 170 10.10 -7.23 -10.00
CA ASN A 170 9.85 -6.57 -8.72
C ASN A 170 8.63 -7.18 -8.01
N ALA A 171 7.56 -7.48 -8.75
CA ALA A 171 6.40 -8.19 -8.22
C ALA A 171 6.77 -9.60 -7.71
N LEU A 172 7.68 -10.31 -8.39
CA LEU A 172 8.17 -11.61 -7.94
C LEU A 172 8.99 -11.52 -6.65
N ILE A 173 9.87 -10.52 -6.52
CA ILE A 173 10.62 -10.27 -5.28
C ILE A 173 9.66 -10.02 -4.12
N ASP A 174 8.67 -9.14 -4.29
CA ASP A 174 7.64 -8.85 -3.29
C ASP A 174 6.80 -10.09 -2.94
N MET A 175 6.39 -10.86 -3.95
CA MET A 175 5.59 -12.07 -3.76
C MET A 175 6.33 -13.13 -2.97
N TYR A 176 7.58 -13.44 -3.33
CA TYR A 176 8.37 -14.42 -2.59
C TYR A 176 8.65 -13.98 -1.17
N ALA A 177 8.95 -12.70 -0.95
CA ALA A 177 9.12 -12.14 0.38
C ALA A 177 7.83 -12.27 1.20
N LYS A 178 6.67 -11.81 0.70
CA LYS A 178 5.39 -11.91 1.44
C LYS A 178 4.92 -13.35 1.67
N CYS A 179 5.34 -14.29 0.83
CA CYS A 179 5.12 -15.72 1.04
C CYS A 179 6.14 -16.36 2.02
N GLY A 180 7.00 -15.58 2.67
CA GLY A 180 7.98 -16.04 3.65
C GLY A 180 9.20 -16.74 3.06
N ASN A 181 9.43 -16.66 1.74
CA ASN A 181 10.58 -17.28 1.08
C ASN A 181 11.57 -16.23 0.58
N ILE A 182 12.34 -15.68 1.53
CA ILE A 182 13.33 -14.62 1.26
C ILE A 182 14.46 -15.09 0.33
N ASP A 183 14.82 -16.37 0.37
CA ASP A 183 15.89 -16.93 -0.47
C ASP A 183 15.51 -16.90 -1.95
N LEU A 184 14.27 -17.26 -2.29
CA LEU A 184 13.78 -17.14 -3.67
C LEU A 184 13.69 -15.67 -4.10
N ALA A 185 13.34 -14.75 -3.21
CA ALA A 185 13.36 -13.32 -3.51
C ALA A 185 14.79 -12.83 -3.82
N LYS A 186 15.78 -13.25 -3.03
CA LYS A 186 17.21 -12.98 -3.27
C LYS A 186 17.69 -13.58 -4.59
N ASN A 187 17.29 -14.81 -4.93
CA ASN A 187 17.65 -15.46 -6.18
C ASN A 187 17.10 -14.71 -7.41
N VAL A 188 15.84 -14.26 -7.36
CA VAL A 188 15.25 -13.43 -8.42
C VAL A 188 16.03 -12.13 -8.57
N PHE A 189 16.34 -11.45 -7.46
CA PHE A 189 17.09 -10.21 -7.47
C PHE A 189 18.52 -10.38 -8.03
N GLN A 190 19.23 -11.42 -7.62
CA GLN A 190 20.59 -11.71 -8.09
C GLN A 190 20.60 -11.97 -9.60
N GLY A 191 19.61 -12.71 -10.12
CA GLY A 191 19.44 -13.01 -11.54
C GLY A 191 19.06 -11.83 -12.43
N LEU A 192 18.82 -10.63 -11.88
CA LEU A 192 18.51 -9.46 -12.68
C LEU A 192 19.73 -8.97 -13.48
N PRO A 193 19.60 -8.79 -14.81
CA PRO A 193 20.68 -8.27 -15.64
C PRO A 193 20.99 -6.80 -15.32
N HIS A 194 19.94 -6.03 -14.99
CA HIS A 194 20.06 -4.65 -14.55
C HIS A 194 19.18 -4.43 -13.32
N LYS A 195 19.78 -3.97 -12.23
CA LYS A 195 19.10 -3.71 -10.96
C LYS A 195 18.69 -2.24 -10.91
N SER A 196 17.38 -1.99 -10.90
CA SER A 196 16.80 -0.65 -10.74
C SER A 196 16.75 -0.25 -9.26
N VAL A 197 16.56 1.04 -8.99
CA VAL A 197 16.27 1.55 -7.63
C VAL A 197 15.13 0.75 -7.00
N VAL A 198 14.05 0.49 -7.74
CA VAL A 198 12.89 -0.28 -7.25
C VAL A 198 13.28 -1.70 -6.83
N SER A 199 14.06 -2.42 -7.66
CA SER A 199 14.49 -3.78 -7.31
C SER A 199 15.40 -3.81 -6.07
N TRP A 200 16.28 -2.81 -5.90
CA TRP A 200 17.11 -2.66 -4.71
C TRP A 200 16.25 -2.38 -3.47
N THR A 201 15.36 -1.40 -3.55
CA THR A 201 14.43 -1.06 -2.47
C THR A 201 13.58 -2.26 -2.06
N SER A 202 13.05 -3.02 -3.03
CA SER A 202 12.24 -4.21 -2.77
C SER A 202 13.00 -5.28 -1.99
N ILE A 203 14.23 -5.61 -2.40
CA ILE A 203 15.00 -6.67 -1.71
C ILE A 203 15.53 -6.21 -0.34
N ILE A 204 15.90 -4.93 -0.19
CA ILE A 204 16.32 -4.35 1.10
C ILE A 204 15.12 -4.39 2.08
N GLY A 205 13.95 -3.94 1.64
CA GLY A 205 12.72 -3.97 2.45
C GLY A 205 12.27 -5.39 2.79
N ALA A 206 12.42 -6.33 1.85
CA ALA A 206 12.15 -7.74 2.10
C ALA A 206 13.07 -8.31 3.19
N CYS A 207 14.38 -8.06 3.14
CA CYS A 207 15.31 -8.50 4.17
C CYS A 207 14.99 -7.85 5.53
N ALA A 208 14.74 -6.53 5.54
CA ALA A 208 14.41 -5.78 6.74
C ALA A 208 13.15 -6.32 7.46
N SER A 209 12.07 -6.57 6.70
CA SER A 209 10.80 -7.08 7.25
C SER A 209 10.88 -8.51 7.78
N HIS A 210 11.84 -9.30 7.30
CA HIS A 210 12.11 -10.67 7.76
C HIS A 210 13.14 -10.74 8.90
N GLY A 211 13.57 -9.60 9.44
CA GLY A 211 14.56 -9.55 10.51
C GLY A 211 16.01 -9.76 10.07
N HIS A 212 16.29 -9.82 8.76
CA HIS A 212 17.63 -9.89 8.21
C HIS A 212 18.21 -8.47 8.04
N GLY A 213 18.38 -7.75 9.15
CA GLY A 213 18.83 -6.36 9.15
C GLY A 213 20.23 -6.17 8.55
N ASP A 214 21.17 -7.06 8.89
CA ASP A 214 22.54 -7.00 8.36
C ASP A 214 22.58 -7.21 6.84
N ASP A 215 21.82 -8.18 6.32
CA ASP A 215 21.69 -8.41 4.88
C ASP A 215 21.13 -7.18 4.16
N ALA A 216 20.13 -6.51 4.77
CA ALA A 216 19.53 -5.31 4.21
C ALA A 216 20.55 -4.15 4.14
N LEU A 217 21.38 -3.97 5.16
CA LEU A 217 22.44 -2.95 5.19
C LEU A 217 23.59 -3.28 4.22
N MET A 218 23.92 -4.56 4.08
CA MET A 218 24.87 -5.02 3.06
C MET A 218 24.35 -4.72 1.65
N LEU A 219 23.09 -5.05 1.35
CA LEU A 219 22.45 -4.74 0.08
C LEU A 219 22.38 -3.23 -0.19
N PHE A 220 22.10 -2.42 0.83
CA PHE A 220 22.17 -0.96 0.73
C PHE A 220 23.57 -0.45 0.40
N SER A 221 24.61 -1.06 0.98
CA SER A 221 26.00 -0.72 0.67
C SER A 221 26.36 -1.07 -0.77
N MET A 222 26.00 -2.27 -1.22
CA MET A 222 26.17 -2.70 -2.62
C MET A 222 25.42 -1.80 -3.61
N MET A 223 24.20 -1.34 -3.27
CA MET A 223 23.43 -0.39 -4.08
C MET A 223 24.22 0.91 -4.33
N LYS A 224 24.86 1.45 -3.28
CA LYS A 224 25.69 2.66 -3.36
C LYS A 224 26.96 2.42 -4.17
N GLU A 225 27.64 1.29 -3.96
CA GLU A 225 28.86 0.93 -4.69
C GLU A 225 28.61 0.78 -6.19
N GLN A 226 27.43 0.28 -6.58
CA GLN A 226 26.99 0.19 -7.98
C GLN A 226 26.47 1.52 -8.54
N GLY A 227 26.62 2.64 -7.81
CA GLY A 227 26.23 3.97 -8.25
C GLY A 227 24.72 4.20 -8.34
N THR A 228 23.90 3.30 -7.80
CA THR A 228 22.44 3.46 -7.81
C THR A 228 22.04 4.36 -6.65
N LYS A 229 21.45 5.52 -6.95
CA LYS A 229 21.05 6.49 -5.92
C LYS A 229 19.83 5.99 -5.13
N PRO A 230 19.93 5.88 -3.79
CA PRO A 230 18.78 5.67 -2.91
C PRO A 230 17.70 6.73 -3.07
N ASN A 231 16.46 6.33 -2.83
CA ASN A 231 15.31 7.24 -2.74
C ASN A 231 14.68 7.17 -1.34
N SER A 232 13.64 7.97 -1.11
CA SER A 232 12.83 7.99 0.12
C SER A 232 12.43 6.57 0.59
N PHE A 233 11.89 5.74 -0.30
CA PHE A 233 11.49 4.36 0.03
C PHE A 233 12.68 3.47 0.43
N THR A 234 13.86 3.68 -0.16
CA THR A 234 15.09 2.96 0.21
C THR A 234 15.48 3.28 1.65
N PHE A 235 15.42 4.56 2.05
CA PHE A 235 15.73 4.95 3.42
C PHE A 235 14.70 4.43 4.42
N THR A 236 13.42 4.39 4.06
CA THR A 236 12.40 3.73 4.90
C THR A 236 12.76 2.24 5.15
N ALA A 237 13.19 1.52 4.11
CA ALA A 237 13.61 0.13 4.23
C ALA A 237 14.88 -0.04 5.09
N VAL A 238 15.87 0.84 4.93
CA VAL A 238 17.11 0.84 5.74
C VAL A 238 16.83 1.15 7.20
N LEU A 239 16.00 2.16 7.50
CA LEU A 239 15.62 2.49 8.88
C LEU A 239 14.82 1.34 9.53
N THR A 240 13.99 0.66 8.75
CA THR A 240 13.29 -0.56 9.18
C THR A 240 14.26 -1.69 9.51
N ALA A 241 15.34 -1.84 8.73
CA ALA A 241 16.41 -2.81 9.01
C ALA A 241 17.14 -2.48 10.31
N CYS A 242 17.55 -1.22 10.50
CA CYS A 242 18.18 -0.76 11.73
C CYS A 242 17.29 -1.00 12.95
N ARG A 243 15.97 -0.76 12.82
CA ARG A 243 14.98 -1.05 13.85
C ARG A 243 14.97 -2.52 14.26
N HIS A 244 14.98 -3.45 13.30
CA HIS A 244 14.89 -4.88 13.61
C HIS A 244 16.18 -5.48 14.13
N ALA A 245 17.32 -4.87 13.84
CA ALA A 245 18.64 -5.27 14.32
C ALA A 245 19.10 -4.47 15.56
N ASP A 246 18.23 -3.63 16.14
CA ASP A 246 18.54 -2.74 17.27
C ASP A 246 19.78 -1.83 17.04
N LEU A 247 20.02 -1.43 15.79
CA LEU A 247 21.16 -0.61 15.37
C LEU A 247 20.82 0.89 15.42
N VAL A 248 20.67 1.43 16.64
CA VAL A 248 20.25 2.83 16.87
C VAL A 248 21.18 3.83 16.17
N GLU A 249 22.49 3.68 16.34
CA GLU A 249 23.47 4.64 15.80
C GLU A 249 23.55 4.61 14.27
N GLU A 250 23.48 3.43 13.65
CA GLU A 250 23.41 3.34 12.18
C GLU A 250 22.08 3.90 11.65
N GLY A 251 20.97 3.72 12.38
CA GLY A 251 19.69 4.35 12.06
C GLY A 251 19.78 5.88 12.05
N ARG A 252 20.38 6.49 13.08
CA ARG A 252 20.62 7.95 13.14
C ARG A 252 21.47 8.43 11.98
N LYS A 253 22.60 7.77 11.75
CA LYS A 253 23.54 8.08 10.66
C LYS A 253 22.85 8.01 9.30
N HIS A 254 22.03 6.98 9.05
CA HIS A 254 21.29 6.86 7.80
C HIS A 254 20.20 7.92 7.66
N PHE A 255 19.46 8.23 8.72
CA PHE A 255 18.48 9.32 8.73
C PHE A 255 19.13 10.68 8.41
N GLU A 256 20.29 10.96 8.99
CA GLU A 256 21.03 12.19 8.69
C GLU A 256 21.59 12.19 7.26
N SER A 257 22.16 11.07 6.79
CA SER A 257 22.70 10.94 5.43
C SER A 257 21.63 11.18 4.37
N MET A 258 20.39 10.75 4.62
CA MET A 258 19.25 11.00 3.74
C MET A 258 19.07 12.50 3.44
N ILE A 259 19.23 13.34 4.46
CA ILE A 259 19.08 14.78 4.36
C ILE A 259 20.35 15.42 3.78
N LYS A 260 21.51 15.10 4.37
CA LYS A 260 22.80 15.76 4.08
C LYS A 260 23.40 15.33 2.74
N ASP A 261 23.39 14.04 2.45
CA ASP A 261 24.13 13.46 1.32
C ASP A 261 23.23 13.25 0.09
N TYR A 262 21.92 13.06 0.31
CA TYR A 262 20.96 12.76 -0.76
C TYR A 262 19.89 13.84 -0.97
N SER A 263 19.84 14.88 -0.13
CA SER A 263 18.84 15.96 -0.20
C SER A 263 17.40 15.47 -0.23
N ILE A 264 17.13 14.34 0.44
CA ILE A 264 15.79 13.76 0.55
C ILE A 264 15.13 14.32 1.81
N SER A 265 13.97 14.96 1.63
CA SER A 265 13.16 15.44 2.74
C SER A 265 12.49 14.25 3.46
N PRO A 266 12.63 14.13 4.80
CA PRO A 266 11.99 13.06 5.55
C PRO A 266 10.46 13.19 5.52
N GLY A 267 9.78 12.19 4.95
CA GLY A 267 8.34 11.99 5.11
C GLY A 267 7.97 11.31 6.44
N ILE A 268 6.67 11.23 6.73
CA ILE A 268 6.11 10.66 7.97
C ILE A 268 6.61 9.24 8.28
N GLU A 269 6.76 8.40 7.25
CA GLU A 269 7.26 7.02 7.35
C GLU A 269 8.66 6.95 7.98
N HIS A 270 9.57 7.85 7.61
CA HIS A 270 10.94 7.86 8.17
C HIS A 270 10.93 8.24 9.66
N TYR A 271 10.10 9.22 10.03
CA TYR A 271 9.93 9.61 11.43
C TYR A 271 9.33 8.48 12.25
N ALA A 272 8.32 7.78 11.72
CA ALA A 272 7.74 6.61 12.36
C ALA A 272 8.79 5.50 12.60
N CYS A 273 9.64 5.20 11.61
CA CYS A 273 10.74 4.24 11.76
C CYS A 273 11.73 4.67 12.84
N MET A 274 12.12 5.96 12.89
CA MET A 274 13.05 6.47 13.90
C MET A 274 12.47 6.45 15.30
N VAL A 275 11.19 6.81 15.47
CA VAL A 275 10.50 6.75 16.76
C VAL A 275 10.39 5.31 17.26
N ASP A 276 10.06 4.37 16.39
CA ASP A 276 10.02 2.94 16.75
C ASP A 276 11.42 2.42 17.13
N LEU A 277 12.46 2.77 16.37
CA LEU A 277 13.85 2.43 16.67
C LEU A 277 14.29 2.95 18.05
N LEU A 278 14.11 4.25 18.31
CA LEU A 278 14.46 4.86 19.61
C LEU A 278 13.63 4.29 20.75
N GLY A 279 12.33 4.08 20.50
CA GLY A 279 11.40 3.55 21.48
C GLY A 279 11.78 2.12 21.91
N ARG A 280 12.09 1.23 20.96
CA ARG A 280 12.54 -0.14 21.26
C ARG A 280 13.83 -0.17 22.05
N ALA A 281 14.77 0.72 21.73
CA ALA A 281 16.02 0.87 22.47
C ALA A 281 15.85 1.43 23.90
N GLY A 282 14.64 1.82 24.31
CA GLY A 282 14.36 2.37 25.64
C GLY A 282 14.57 3.88 25.75
N CYS A 283 14.94 4.55 24.66
CA CYS A 283 15.14 6.00 24.60
C CYS A 283 13.81 6.77 24.52
N LEU A 284 12.84 6.46 25.38
CA LEU A 284 11.44 6.93 25.29
C LEU A 284 11.30 8.46 25.30
N LEU A 285 12.01 9.14 26.21
CA LEU A 285 11.98 10.61 26.29
C LEU A 285 12.62 11.25 25.06
N GLU A 286 13.64 10.61 24.50
CA GLU A 286 14.26 11.07 23.27
C GLU A 286 13.33 10.88 22.08
N ALA A 287 12.68 9.72 21.96
CA ALA A 287 11.68 9.45 20.94
C ALA A 287 10.53 10.46 21.01
N TYR A 288 10.06 10.80 22.21
CA TYR A 288 9.05 11.83 22.41
C TYR A 288 9.52 13.23 21.95
N LYS A 289 10.73 13.65 22.36
CA LYS A 289 11.31 14.93 21.92
C LYS A 289 11.51 14.97 20.40
N PHE A 290 11.92 13.85 19.81
CA PHE A 290 12.09 13.73 18.37
C PHE A 290 10.76 13.98 17.63
N ILE A 291 9.64 13.48 18.15
CA ILE A 291 8.30 13.78 17.61
C ILE A 291 7.99 15.28 17.66
N GLU A 292 8.34 15.95 18.76
CA GLU A 292 8.11 17.39 18.91
C GLU A 292 8.94 18.25 17.94
N THR A 293 10.06 17.72 17.43
CA THR A 293 10.91 18.39 16.43
C THR A 293 10.49 18.14 14.99
N MET A 294 9.45 17.33 14.75
CA MET A 294 9.00 17.01 13.40
C MET A 294 8.47 18.26 12.68
N PRO A 295 8.88 18.52 11.42
CA PRO A 295 8.33 19.61 10.61
C PRO A 295 6.95 19.29 10.01
N VAL A 296 6.50 18.04 10.17
CA VAL A 296 5.22 17.52 9.69
C VAL A 296 4.37 17.08 10.88
N GLU A 297 3.05 17.22 10.75
CA GLU A 297 2.12 16.80 11.81
C GLU A 297 2.22 15.28 12.04
N PRO A 298 2.50 14.82 13.28
CA PRO A 298 2.63 13.39 13.55
C PRO A 298 1.28 12.69 13.47
N ASP A 299 1.22 11.60 12.72
CA ASP A 299 0.01 10.79 12.53
C ASP A 299 -0.16 9.71 13.61
N ALA A 300 -1.23 8.92 13.49
CA ALA A 300 -1.50 7.82 14.39
C ALA A 300 -0.41 6.72 14.38
N GLY A 301 0.34 6.58 13.28
CA GLY A 301 1.43 5.62 13.15
C GLY A 301 2.63 5.99 14.03
N VAL A 302 3.05 7.25 13.98
CA VAL A 302 4.16 7.78 14.80
C VAL A 302 3.84 7.68 16.29
N TRP A 303 2.66 8.15 16.71
CA TRP A 303 2.23 8.04 18.10
C TRP A 303 2.02 6.58 18.54
N GLY A 304 1.52 5.73 17.64
CA GLY A 304 1.37 4.30 17.88
C GLY A 304 2.69 3.59 18.14
N ALA A 305 3.76 3.96 17.42
CA ALA A 305 5.11 3.45 17.64
C ALA A 305 5.62 3.80 19.05
N LEU A 306 5.48 5.05 19.47
CA LEU A 306 5.88 5.47 20.82
C LEU A 306 5.03 4.79 21.91
N LEU A 307 3.72 4.66 21.70
CA LEU A 307 2.84 3.96 22.64
C LEU A 307 3.22 2.48 22.78
N SER A 308 3.62 1.83 21.68
CA SER A 308 4.11 0.45 21.69
C SER A 308 5.40 0.33 22.49
N ALA A 309 6.32 1.28 22.32
CA ALA A 309 7.55 1.33 23.11
C ALA A 309 7.28 1.56 24.60
N CYS A 310 6.33 2.43 24.95
CA CYS A 310 5.92 2.64 26.35
C CYS A 310 5.42 1.35 27.00
N ARG A 311 4.70 0.51 26.25
CA ARG A 311 4.30 -0.82 26.72
C ARG A 311 5.51 -1.71 26.98
N ILE A 312 6.41 -1.83 26.01
CA ILE A 312 7.61 -2.68 26.11
C ILE A 312 8.43 -2.34 27.37
N HIS A 313 8.55 -1.05 27.68
CA HIS A 313 9.36 -0.54 28.80
C HIS A 313 8.55 -0.21 30.05
N GLY A 314 7.25 -0.52 30.09
CA GLY A 314 6.38 -0.29 31.26
C GLY A 314 6.18 1.18 31.65
N ASN A 315 6.40 2.13 30.75
CA ASN A 315 6.26 3.57 31.04
C ASN A 315 4.81 4.04 30.89
N VAL A 316 4.03 3.88 31.96
CA VAL A 316 2.60 4.20 31.98
C VAL A 316 2.33 5.70 31.83
N GLU A 317 3.14 6.55 32.45
CA GLU A 317 2.96 8.01 32.44
C GLU A 317 3.08 8.58 31.02
N LEU A 318 4.10 8.17 30.28
CA LEU A 318 4.27 8.58 28.89
C LEU A 318 3.16 8.01 27.99
N ALA A 319 2.71 6.78 28.26
CA ALA A 319 1.60 6.17 27.53
C ALA A 319 0.29 6.96 27.68
N GLU A 320 -0.04 7.41 28.90
CA GLU A 320 -1.20 8.27 29.17
C GLU A 320 -1.11 9.60 28.40
N LEU A 321 0.08 10.22 28.38
CA LEU A 321 0.32 11.45 27.63
C LEU A 321 0.12 11.26 26.11
N VAL A 322 0.61 10.16 25.55
CA VAL A 322 0.45 9.83 24.13
C VAL A 322 -1.02 9.61 23.77
N VAL A 323 -1.77 8.87 24.58
CA VAL A 323 -3.22 8.65 24.36
C VAL A 323 -4.02 9.94 24.46
N ALA A 324 -3.65 10.84 25.38
CA ALA A 324 -4.28 12.15 25.49
C ALA A 324 -4.04 13.00 24.22
N ARG A 325 -2.85 12.93 23.61
CA ARG A 325 -2.56 13.60 22.32
C ARG A 325 -3.33 12.97 21.15
N LEU A 326 -3.34 11.65 21.04
CA LEU A 326 -4.13 10.94 20.00
C LEU A 326 -5.62 11.29 20.05
N SER A 327 -6.16 11.48 21.27
CA SER A 327 -7.57 11.88 21.45
C SER A 327 -7.88 13.28 20.92
N ARG A 328 -6.89 14.20 20.90
CA ARG A 328 -7.05 15.57 20.41
C ARG A 328 -6.96 15.67 18.88
N LEU A 329 -6.27 14.74 18.23
CA LEU A 329 -6.11 14.70 16.77
C LEU A 329 -7.33 14.10 16.05
N ASP A 330 -8.39 13.73 16.79
CA ASP A 330 -9.54 12.94 16.32
C ASP A 330 -9.17 11.62 15.61
N THR A 331 -7.91 11.19 15.74
CA THR A 331 -7.37 9.95 15.17
C THR A 331 -7.65 8.75 16.08
N GLN A 332 -8.88 8.66 16.63
CA GLN A 332 -9.27 7.62 17.57
C GLN A 332 -9.21 6.23 16.94
N THR A 333 -8.03 5.62 16.99
CA THR A 333 -7.82 4.26 16.51
C THR A 333 -8.15 3.29 17.63
N VAL A 334 -8.96 2.26 17.34
CA VAL A 334 -9.26 1.17 18.28
C VAL A 334 -7.97 0.55 18.85
N THR A 335 -6.92 0.51 18.03
CA THR A 335 -5.59 -0.01 18.38
C THR A 335 -4.93 0.75 19.53
N SER A 336 -5.01 2.08 19.56
CA SER A 336 -4.44 2.90 20.64
C SER A 336 -5.07 2.56 22.00
N TYR A 337 -6.39 2.40 22.05
CA TYR A 337 -7.10 2.03 23.28
C TYR A 337 -6.85 0.59 23.70
N VAL A 338 -6.77 -0.36 22.76
CA VAL A 338 -6.39 -1.74 23.07
C VAL A 338 -4.99 -1.78 23.67
N LEU A 339 -4.05 -1.03 23.09
CA LEU A 339 -2.66 -0.99 23.55
C LEU A 339 -2.56 -0.39 24.95
N MET A 340 -3.28 0.70 25.20
CA MET A 340 -3.34 1.32 26.53
C MET A 340 -4.00 0.40 27.58
N SER A 341 -5.05 -0.33 27.20
CA SER A 341 -5.67 -1.34 28.08
C SER A 341 -4.66 -2.40 28.50
N ASN A 342 -3.81 -2.86 27.56
CA ASN A 342 -2.76 -3.83 27.88
C ASN A 342 -1.70 -3.23 28.80
N ILE A 343 -1.29 -1.97 28.58
CA ILE A 343 -0.33 -1.27 29.46
C ILE A 343 -0.86 -1.20 30.90
N TYR A 344 -2.13 -0.84 31.09
CA TYR A 344 -2.72 -0.83 32.44
C TYR A 344 -2.75 -2.21 33.09
N ALA A 345 -3.12 -3.25 32.33
CA ALA A 345 -3.14 -4.62 32.82
C ALA A 345 -1.74 -5.11 33.22
N GLU A 346 -0.73 -4.87 32.38
CA GLU A 346 0.67 -5.21 32.64
C GLU A 346 1.22 -4.45 33.86
N ALA A 347 0.77 -3.22 34.09
CA ALA A 347 1.09 -2.41 35.27
C ALA A 347 0.20 -2.71 36.51
N SER A 348 -0.65 -3.73 36.47
CA SER A 348 -1.61 -4.08 37.54
C SER A 348 -2.61 -2.96 37.93
N ARG A 349 -2.87 -2.00 37.03
CA ARG A 349 -3.85 -0.91 37.20
C ARG A 349 -5.24 -1.31 36.67
N TRP A 350 -5.84 -2.34 37.28
CA TRP A 350 -7.09 -2.96 36.83
C TRP A 350 -8.30 -2.01 36.79
N GLU A 351 -8.37 -1.02 37.69
CA GLU A 351 -9.44 -0.03 37.69
C GLU A 351 -9.40 0.88 36.46
N ASP A 352 -8.20 1.32 36.07
CA ASP A 352 -7.98 2.14 34.87
C ASP A 352 -8.30 1.36 33.60
N GLU A 353 -7.90 0.09 33.55
CA GLU A 353 -8.24 -0.82 32.47
C GLU A 353 -9.77 -0.95 32.31
N ALA A 354 -10.48 -1.22 33.42
CA ALA A 354 -11.93 -1.37 33.42
C ALA A 354 -12.64 -0.08 32.95
N ARG A 355 -12.17 1.09 33.40
CA ARG A 355 -12.66 2.40 32.94
C ARG A 355 -12.46 2.56 31.43
N LEU A 356 -11.28 2.22 30.93
CA LEU A 356 -10.95 2.35 29.51
C LEU A 356 -11.81 1.42 28.63
N ARG A 357 -11.95 0.15 29.01
CA ARG A 357 -12.79 -0.82 28.28
C ARG A 357 -14.26 -0.40 28.25
N ASN A 358 -14.78 0.17 29.34
CA ASN A 358 -16.15 0.70 29.37
C ASN A 358 -16.32 1.90 28.43
N MET A 359 -15.32 2.79 28.34
CA MET A 359 -15.34 3.88 27.37
C MET A 359 -15.30 3.37 25.92
N MET A 360 -14.48 2.36 25.62
CA MET A 360 -14.45 1.75 24.28
C MET A 360 -15.80 1.18 23.87
N ARG A 361 -16.51 0.50 24.79
CA ARG A 361 -17.87 -0.03 24.56
C ARG A 361 -18.87 1.10 24.29
N LYS A 362 -18.83 2.18 25.07
CA LYS A 362 -19.70 3.35 24.86
C LYS A 362 -19.47 4.02 23.50
N LYS A 363 -18.23 4.03 23.02
CA LYS A 363 -17.86 4.57 21.70
C LYS A 363 -18.07 3.60 20.53
N LEU A 364 -18.68 2.43 20.76
CA LEU A 364 -18.89 1.37 19.75
C LEU A 364 -17.60 0.91 19.03
N LEU A 365 -16.45 1.08 19.67
CA LEU A 365 -15.16 0.65 19.13
C LEU A 365 -15.05 -0.87 19.20
N LYS A 366 -15.08 -1.56 18.05
CA LYS A 366 -14.94 -3.02 17.98
C LYS A 366 -13.50 -3.43 17.66
N LYS A 367 -12.96 -4.35 18.45
CA LYS A 367 -11.69 -5.04 18.14
C LYS A 367 -11.92 -5.91 16.89
N LEU A 368 -11.16 -5.66 15.83
CA LEU A 368 -11.12 -6.57 14.69
C LEU A 368 -10.30 -7.82 15.09
N PRO A 369 -10.86 -9.03 15.02
CA PRO A 369 -10.08 -10.25 15.24
C PRO A 369 -9.04 -10.39 14.13
N GLY A 370 -7.81 -10.74 14.48
CA GLY A 370 -6.78 -11.09 13.50
C GLY A 370 -7.19 -12.37 12.78
N GLN A 371 -7.14 -12.36 11.45
CA GLN A 371 -7.39 -13.54 10.62
C GLN A 371 -6.07 -14.03 10.05
N SER A 372 -5.74 -15.30 10.24
CA SER A 372 -4.65 -15.97 9.54
C SER A 372 -5.24 -17.10 8.69
N PHE A 373 -4.95 -17.11 7.40
CA PHE A 373 -5.32 -18.21 6.51
C PHE A 373 -4.22 -19.28 6.61
N VAL A 374 -4.49 -20.35 7.35
CA VAL A 374 -3.66 -21.55 7.30
C VAL A 374 -4.17 -22.40 6.15
N GLY A 375 -3.44 -22.39 5.03
CA GLY A 375 -3.66 -23.36 3.96
C GLY A 375 -3.27 -24.74 4.45
N VAL A 376 -4.26 -25.58 4.75
CA VAL A 376 -4.03 -27.01 4.98
C VAL A 376 -3.80 -27.62 3.59
N ASN A 377 -2.55 -28.01 3.32
CA ASN A 377 -2.15 -28.69 2.08
C ASN A 377 -2.87 -30.03 1.89
#